data_AF-A0AAU6A3W0-F1
#
_entry.id   AF-A0AAU6A3W0-F1
#
_cell.length_a   1.000
_cell.length_b   1.000
_cell.length_c   1.000
_cell.angle_alpha   90.00
_cell.angle_beta   90.00
_cell.angle_gamma   90.00
#
_symmetry.space_group_name_H-M   'P 1'
#
loop_
_entity.id
_entity.type
_entity.pdbx_description
1 polymer ?
#
loop_
_entity_poly.entity_id
_entity_poly.type
_entity_poly.pdbx_seq_one_letter_code
_entity_poly.pdbx_strand_id
1 'polypeptide(L)'
;MTSNSLLSSVELPDPAGVLADTDWASLEHGRGSAADSPTMLAALFDADQDVRTEALRFLYGTLHHGNTLYDATVPTARYVAAILSDPRTTRAVDKKEYGFPGCIRAELLAWIASVAGEVTDEAEALYQRTADPLHDWPPAVAVQGLRPLLFSASVPYTEDADQHVREAALAACIPLLDDPRLLHHRRPLVPLVRTGLGTSEFWQRRALAVDALSAWGEDTSGLERPQNPHLSWADGCSEEPPF
;
A
#
# COMPACT_ATOMS: atom_id res chain seq x y z
N MET A 1 10.64 -24.32 23.66
CA MET A 1 9.38 -24.30 22.88
C MET A 1 8.41 -23.40 23.62
N THR A 2 8.46 -22.11 23.33
CA THR A 2 7.51 -21.12 23.86
C THR A 2 6.67 -20.66 22.69
N SER A 3 5.42 -21.12 22.66
CA SER A 3 4.42 -20.78 21.66
C SER A 3 4.19 -19.28 21.65
N ASN A 4 4.58 -18.64 20.56
CA ASN A 4 4.30 -17.24 20.28
C ASN A 4 2.85 -17.16 19.78
N SER A 5 1.90 -17.01 20.71
CA SER A 5 0.47 -17.01 20.40
C SER A 5 -0.17 -15.70 20.86
N LEU A 6 0.00 -14.63 20.09
CA LEU A 6 -0.75 -13.37 20.24
C LEU A 6 -1.02 -12.67 18.89
N LEU A 7 -1.20 -13.44 17.81
CA LEU A 7 -2.02 -12.95 16.71
C LEU A 7 -3.43 -13.50 16.98
N SER A 8 -4.35 -12.63 17.39
CA SER A 8 -5.73 -12.83 16.94
C SER A 8 -5.66 -12.71 15.43
N SER A 9 -5.38 -13.80 14.72
CA SER A 9 -5.22 -13.81 13.27
C SER A 9 -6.50 -13.24 12.68
N VAL A 10 -6.42 -12.03 12.14
CA VAL A 10 -7.51 -11.48 11.35
C VAL A 10 -7.68 -12.41 10.17
N GLU A 11 -8.84 -13.05 10.08
CA GLU A 11 -9.15 -13.96 8.99
C GLU A 11 -9.24 -13.17 7.69
N LEU A 12 -8.44 -13.57 6.70
CA LEU A 12 -8.49 -12.95 5.37
C LEU A 12 -9.76 -13.43 4.67
N PRO A 13 -10.47 -12.56 3.94
CA PRO A 13 -11.67 -12.95 3.23
C PRO A 13 -11.31 -13.89 2.08
N ASP A 14 -12.27 -14.72 1.65
CA ASP A 14 -12.15 -15.46 0.40
C ASP A 14 -12.11 -14.48 -0.79
N PRO A 15 -11.05 -14.47 -1.62
CA PRO A 15 -10.96 -13.53 -2.73
C PRO A 15 -12.09 -13.68 -3.74
N ALA A 16 -12.59 -14.90 -3.98
CA ALA A 16 -13.72 -15.12 -4.88
C ALA A 16 -15.02 -14.54 -4.30
N GLY A 17 -15.26 -14.75 -3.00
CA GLY A 17 -16.34 -14.12 -2.26
C GLY A 17 -16.30 -12.58 -2.32
N VAL A 18 -15.13 -11.96 -2.15
CA VAL A 18 -15.04 -10.48 -2.28
C VAL A 18 -15.50 -9.99 -3.65
N LEU A 19 -15.12 -10.68 -4.73
CA LEU A 19 -15.54 -10.32 -6.09
C LEU A 19 -17.04 -10.53 -6.30
N ALA A 20 -17.59 -11.64 -5.82
CA ALA A 20 -18.97 -12.04 -6.06
C ALA A 20 -20.00 -11.32 -5.17
N ASP A 21 -19.65 -11.07 -3.90
CA ASP A 21 -20.59 -10.56 -2.90
C ASP A 21 -20.64 -9.03 -2.84
N THR A 22 -19.71 -8.34 -3.50
CA THR A 22 -19.68 -6.88 -3.58
C THR A 22 -20.56 -6.40 -4.73
N ASP A 23 -21.49 -5.48 -4.49
CA ASP A 23 -22.27 -4.81 -5.55
C ASP A 23 -21.45 -3.71 -6.24
N TRP A 24 -20.49 -4.13 -7.07
CA TRP A 24 -19.56 -3.23 -7.76
C TRP A 24 -20.24 -2.19 -8.65
N ALA A 25 -21.43 -2.50 -9.19
CA ALA A 25 -22.14 -1.57 -10.05
C ALA A 25 -22.69 -0.35 -9.28
N SER A 26 -22.97 -0.51 -7.98
CA SER A 26 -23.39 0.56 -7.09
C SER A 26 -22.25 1.44 -6.57
N LEU A 27 -21.00 0.99 -6.73
CA LEU A 27 -19.81 1.70 -6.26
C LEU A 27 -19.23 2.56 -7.38
N GLU A 28 -18.56 3.64 -7.00
CA GLU A 28 -17.79 4.46 -7.92
C GLU A 28 -16.28 4.28 -7.72
N HIS A 29 -15.55 4.51 -8.80
CA HIS A 29 -14.11 4.63 -8.89
C HIS A 29 -13.76 5.88 -9.73
N GLY A 30 -12.49 6.16 -10.02
CA GLY A 30 -12.06 7.38 -10.70
C GLY A 30 -12.65 7.65 -12.09
N ARG A 31 -13.31 6.66 -12.70
CA ARG A 31 -13.96 6.78 -14.03
C ARG A 31 -15.50 6.61 -13.99
N GLY A 32 -16.12 6.69 -12.82
CA GLY A 32 -17.56 6.45 -12.63
C GLY A 32 -17.86 5.09 -12.01
N SER A 33 -18.91 4.40 -12.45
CA SER A 33 -19.31 3.08 -11.92
C SER A 33 -18.17 2.05 -12.00
N ALA A 34 -18.01 1.25 -10.94
CA ALA A 34 -16.95 0.25 -10.80
C ALA A 34 -17.34 -1.15 -11.31
N ALA A 35 -18.37 -1.27 -12.15
CA ALA A 35 -18.87 -2.57 -12.64
C ALA A 35 -17.84 -3.42 -13.41
N ASP A 36 -16.79 -2.79 -13.96
CA ASP A 36 -15.67 -3.43 -14.66
C ASP A 36 -14.58 -3.99 -13.72
N SER A 37 -14.57 -3.52 -12.48
CA SER A 37 -13.51 -3.81 -11.49
C SER A 37 -13.33 -5.30 -11.21
N PRO A 38 -14.36 -6.15 -11.08
CA PRO A 38 -14.16 -7.58 -10.84
C PRO A 38 -13.36 -8.28 -11.93
N THR A 39 -13.59 -7.89 -13.19
CA THR A 39 -12.89 -8.47 -14.33
C THR A 39 -11.42 -8.09 -14.30
N MET A 40 -11.12 -6.81 -14.02
CA MET A 40 -9.75 -6.31 -13.93
C MET A 40 -9.01 -6.89 -12.73
N LEU A 41 -9.67 -7.06 -11.59
CA LEU A 41 -9.06 -7.66 -10.39
C LEU A 41 -8.78 -9.16 -10.58
N ALA A 42 -9.63 -9.89 -11.29
CA ALA A 42 -9.35 -11.28 -11.65
C ALA A 42 -8.17 -11.40 -12.64
N ALA A 43 -8.04 -10.43 -13.55
CA ALA A 43 -6.98 -10.38 -14.56
C ALA A 43 -5.56 -10.21 -13.97
N LEU A 44 -5.41 -9.83 -12.69
CA LEU A 44 -4.13 -9.87 -11.97
C LEU A 44 -3.49 -11.27 -11.95
N PHE A 45 -4.28 -12.34 -12.13
CA PHE A 45 -3.82 -13.72 -12.17
C PHE A 45 -3.66 -14.31 -13.58
N ASP A 46 -3.87 -13.51 -14.62
CA ASP A 46 -3.82 -14.00 -16.00
C ASP A 46 -2.46 -14.66 -16.34
N ALA A 47 -2.48 -15.62 -17.25
CA ALA A 47 -1.24 -16.22 -17.75
C ALA A 47 -0.46 -15.24 -18.63
N ASP A 48 -1.16 -14.37 -19.35
CA ASP A 48 -0.60 -13.33 -20.19
C ASP A 48 -0.08 -12.16 -19.34
N GLN A 49 1.17 -11.76 -19.59
CA GLN A 49 1.83 -10.68 -18.87
C GLN A 49 1.24 -9.31 -19.20
N ASP A 50 0.81 -9.08 -20.45
CA ASP A 50 0.22 -7.80 -20.85
C ASP A 50 -1.12 -7.58 -20.13
N VAL A 51 -1.92 -8.64 -19.99
CA VAL A 51 -3.20 -8.62 -19.27
C VAL A 51 -2.99 -8.30 -17.78
N ARG A 52 -2.04 -8.95 -17.11
CA ARG A 52 -1.70 -8.63 -15.71
C ARG A 52 -1.20 -7.20 -15.55
N THR A 53 -0.42 -6.73 -16.51
CA THR A 53 0.13 -5.37 -16.50
C THR A 53 -0.98 -4.34 -16.64
N GLU A 54 -1.96 -4.58 -17.53
CA GLU A 54 -3.11 -3.70 -17.67
C GLU A 54 -4.02 -3.73 -16.42
N ALA A 55 -4.19 -4.91 -15.81
CA ALA A 55 -4.88 -5.04 -14.53
C ALA A 55 -4.24 -4.19 -13.41
N LEU A 56 -2.91 -4.17 -13.33
CA LEU A 56 -2.20 -3.29 -12.39
C LEU A 56 -2.35 -1.81 -12.73
N ARG A 57 -2.30 -1.44 -14.02
CA ARG A 57 -2.56 -0.04 -14.42
C ARG A 57 -3.96 0.41 -14.07
N PHE A 58 -4.95 -0.47 -14.19
CA PHE A 58 -6.31 -0.19 -13.75
C PHE A 58 -6.36 0.03 -12.23
N LEU A 59 -5.66 -0.81 -11.46
CA LEU A 59 -5.59 -0.71 -10.01
C LEU A 59 -5.07 0.66 -9.53
N TYR A 60 -3.96 1.15 -10.12
CA TYR A 60 -3.36 2.46 -9.79
C TYR A 60 -4.00 3.65 -10.51
N GLY A 61 -4.57 3.44 -11.69
CA GLY A 61 -5.11 4.52 -12.52
C GLY A 61 -6.59 4.80 -12.30
N THR A 62 -7.31 3.87 -11.65
CA THR A 62 -8.77 3.91 -11.57
C THR A 62 -9.28 3.59 -10.16
N LEU A 63 -8.75 2.54 -9.52
CA LEU A 63 -9.23 2.10 -8.20
C LEU A 63 -8.60 2.85 -7.02
N HIS A 64 -7.48 3.54 -7.23
CA HIS A 64 -6.90 4.51 -6.31
C HIS A 64 -5.92 5.38 -7.10
N HIS A 65 -6.36 6.58 -7.49
CA HIS A 65 -5.62 7.49 -8.37
C HIS A 65 -5.56 8.88 -7.74
N GLY A 66 -4.42 9.57 -7.91
CA GLY A 66 -4.26 10.96 -7.47
C GLY A 66 -4.58 11.15 -5.99
N ASN A 67 -4.14 10.22 -5.14
CA ASN A 67 -4.31 10.27 -3.68
C ASN A 67 -5.80 10.29 -3.26
N THR A 68 -6.70 9.75 -4.09
CA THR A 68 -8.14 9.70 -3.81
C THR A 68 -8.60 8.28 -3.49
N LEU A 69 -9.43 8.13 -2.46
CA LEU A 69 -10.10 6.89 -2.08
C LEU A 69 -11.54 6.89 -2.59
N TYR A 70 -11.86 5.95 -3.46
CA TYR A 70 -13.20 5.78 -3.98
C TYR A 70 -13.94 4.70 -3.19
N ASP A 71 -15.27 4.62 -3.37
CA ASP A 71 -16.06 3.55 -2.76
C ASP A 71 -15.53 2.16 -3.15
N ALA A 72 -15.13 2.00 -4.41
CA ALA A 72 -14.53 0.78 -4.92
C ALA A 72 -13.11 0.48 -4.37
N THR A 73 -12.40 1.47 -3.80
CA THR A 73 -11.08 1.26 -3.18
C THR A 73 -11.18 0.31 -1.99
N VAL A 74 -12.27 0.39 -1.21
CA VAL A 74 -12.48 -0.40 0.01
C VAL A 74 -12.57 -1.91 -0.28
N PRO A 75 -13.50 -2.42 -1.12
CA PRO A 75 -13.54 -3.85 -1.46
C PRO A 75 -12.31 -4.29 -2.25
N THR A 76 -11.71 -3.40 -3.05
CA THR A 76 -10.43 -3.67 -3.72
C THR A 76 -9.33 -3.97 -2.71
N ALA A 77 -9.20 -3.18 -1.64
CA ALA A 77 -8.18 -3.38 -0.63
C ALA A 77 -8.34 -4.72 0.11
N ARG A 78 -9.60 -5.13 0.34
CA ARG A 78 -9.91 -6.46 0.88
C ARG A 78 -9.49 -7.58 -0.08
N TYR A 79 -9.79 -7.44 -1.37
CA TYR A 79 -9.40 -8.40 -2.38
C TYR A 79 -7.88 -8.51 -2.49
N VAL A 80 -7.17 -7.38 -2.58
CA VAL A 80 -5.70 -7.34 -2.66
C VAL A 80 -5.06 -8.03 -1.46
N ALA A 81 -5.53 -7.75 -0.24
CA ALA A 81 -5.05 -8.42 0.97
C ALA A 81 -5.25 -9.95 0.92
N ALA A 82 -6.39 -10.40 0.39
CA ALA A 82 -6.72 -11.83 0.29
C ALA A 82 -5.85 -12.59 -0.72
N ILE A 83 -5.36 -11.92 -1.78
CA ILE A 83 -4.60 -12.58 -2.85
C ILE A 83 -3.09 -12.59 -2.65
N LEU A 84 -2.54 -11.84 -1.70
CA LEU A 84 -1.08 -11.70 -1.53
C LEU A 84 -0.34 -13.05 -1.40
N SER A 85 -0.94 -14.02 -0.70
CA SER A 85 -0.36 -15.35 -0.47
C SER A 85 -0.46 -16.29 -1.66
N ASP A 86 -1.23 -15.93 -2.70
CA ASP A 86 -1.34 -16.73 -3.91
C ASP A 86 0.01 -16.74 -4.65
N PRO A 87 0.59 -17.91 -4.97
CA PRO A 87 1.85 -17.99 -5.69
C PRO A 87 1.85 -17.25 -7.03
N ARG A 88 0.70 -17.07 -7.69
CA ARG A 88 0.60 -16.34 -8.96
C ARG A 88 0.99 -14.86 -8.82
N THR A 89 0.94 -14.30 -7.61
CA THR A 89 1.43 -12.94 -7.36
C THR A 89 2.96 -12.82 -7.45
N THR A 90 3.73 -13.92 -7.55
CA THR A 90 5.19 -13.83 -7.83
C THR A 90 5.51 -13.59 -9.31
N ARG A 91 4.51 -13.57 -10.19
CA ARG A 91 4.74 -13.38 -11.63
C ARG A 91 5.21 -11.95 -11.93
N ALA A 92 6.01 -11.82 -13.00
CA ALA A 92 6.45 -10.54 -13.51
C ALA A 92 5.31 -9.78 -14.20
N VAL A 93 5.50 -8.46 -14.34
CA VAL A 93 4.66 -7.52 -15.09
C VAL A 93 5.56 -6.54 -15.82
N ASP A 94 5.09 -6.02 -16.96
CA ASP A 94 5.84 -5.05 -17.74
C ASP A 94 5.76 -3.67 -17.10
N LYS A 95 6.93 -3.07 -16.90
CA LYS A 95 7.05 -1.77 -16.28
C LYS A 95 7.56 -0.77 -17.30
N LYS A 96 7.03 0.45 -17.25
CA LYS A 96 7.71 1.58 -17.88
C LYS A 96 9.03 1.83 -17.14
N GLU A 97 9.99 2.50 -17.78
CA GLU A 97 11.35 2.75 -17.28
C GLU A 97 11.45 3.29 -15.83
N TYR A 98 10.39 3.88 -15.30
CA TYR A 98 10.33 4.49 -13.96
C TYR A 98 9.43 3.76 -12.96
N GLY A 99 8.91 2.57 -13.30
CA GLY A 99 8.07 1.79 -12.38
C GLY A 99 8.86 1.19 -11.22
N PHE A 100 8.22 1.01 -10.07
CA PHE A 100 8.81 0.30 -8.92
C PHE A 100 9.26 -1.10 -9.37
N PRO A 101 10.47 -1.60 -9.08
CA PRO A 101 10.88 -2.94 -9.53
C PRO A 101 10.15 -4.07 -8.77
N GLY A 102 10.18 -5.30 -9.30
CA GLY A 102 9.64 -6.50 -8.62
C GLY A 102 8.46 -7.18 -9.31
N CYS A 103 7.94 -8.23 -8.67
CA CYS A 103 6.76 -8.97 -9.13
C CYS A 103 5.43 -8.31 -8.75
N ILE A 104 4.31 -8.89 -9.17
CA ILE A 104 2.96 -8.40 -8.81
C ILE A 104 2.78 -8.25 -7.32
N ARG A 105 3.32 -9.16 -6.50
CA ARG A 105 3.20 -9.07 -5.04
C ARG A 105 3.80 -7.77 -4.50
N ALA A 106 4.97 -7.38 -5.02
CA ALA A 106 5.61 -6.13 -4.63
C ALA A 106 4.73 -4.92 -5.02
N GLU A 107 4.11 -4.95 -6.21
CA GLU A 107 3.16 -3.91 -6.66
C GLU A 107 1.91 -3.85 -5.78
N LEU A 108 1.32 -5.00 -5.45
CA LEU A 108 0.14 -5.07 -4.58
C LEU A 108 0.42 -4.55 -3.17
N LEU A 109 1.60 -4.85 -2.62
CA LEU A 109 2.05 -4.30 -1.34
C LEU A 109 2.30 -2.79 -1.43
N ALA A 110 2.91 -2.32 -2.52
CA ALA A 110 3.10 -0.89 -2.76
C ALA A 110 1.74 -0.16 -2.90
N TRP A 111 0.76 -0.79 -3.53
CA TRP A 111 -0.59 -0.27 -3.65
C TRP A 111 -1.30 -0.19 -2.29
N ILE A 112 -1.13 -1.21 -1.42
CA ILE A 112 -1.59 -1.14 -0.03
C ILE A 112 -0.93 0.03 0.70
N ALA A 113 0.37 0.26 0.50
CA ALA A 113 1.09 1.39 1.10
C ALA A 113 0.51 2.74 0.65
N SER A 114 0.21 2.88 -0.64
CA SER A 114 -0.45 4.07 -1.21
C SER A 114 -1.80 4.34 -0.54
N VAL A 115 -2.69 3.33 -0.55
CA VAL A 115 -4.03 3.44 0.06
C VAL A 115 -3.97 3.73 1.56
N ALA A 116 -3.07 3.08 2.29
CA ALA A 116 -2.91 3.30 3.72
C ALA A 116 -2.31 4.68 4.05
N GLY A 117 -1.47 5.22 3.16
CA GLY A 117 -0.88 6.55 3.27
C GLY A 117 -1.92 7.66 3.36
N GLU A 118 -3.01 7.53 2.60
CA GLU A 118 -4.09 8.53 2.55
C GLU A 118 -4.89 8.68 3.83
N VAL A 119 -4.78 7.74 4.77
CA VAL A 119 -5.56 7.78 6.00
C VAL A 119 -4.71 7.95 7.26
N THR A 120 -3.39 8.14 7.13
CA THR A 120 -2.44 8.35 8.24
C THR A 120 -2.83 9.51 9.15
N ASP A 121 -2.28 9.56 10.36
CA ASP A 121 -2.49 10.69 11.28
C ASP A 121 -1.97 12.01 10.68
N GLU A 122 -0.88 11.94 9.90
CA GLU A 122 -0.33 13.06 9.13
C GLU A 122 -1.30 13.50 8.01
N ALA A 123 -1.89 12.55 7.28
CA ALA A 123 -2.89 12.84 6.26
C ALA A 123 -4.12 13.52 6.88
N GLU A 124 -4.66 13.00 7.98
CA GLU A 124 -5.77 13.62 8.72
C GLU A 124 -5.43 15.08 9.10
N ALA A 125 -4.23 15.33 9.62
CA ALA A 125 -3.78 16.67 9.97
C ALA A 125 -3.67 17.61 8.74
N LEU A 126 -3.33 17.08 7.57
CA LEU A 126 -3.31 17.82 6.32
C LEU A 126 -4.73 18.15 5.82
N TYR A 127 -5.64 17.18 5.86
CA TYR A 127 -7.05 17.37 5.47
C TYR A 127 -7.72 18.42 6.34
N GLN A 128 -7.56 18.34 7.67
CA GLN A 128 -8.09 19.34 8.61
C GLN A 128 -7.62 20.78 8.31
N ARG A 129 -6.51 20.95 7.59
CA ARG A 129 -5.98 22.26 7.19
C ARG A 129 -6.43 22.74 5.82
N THR A 130 -6.86 21.84 4.93
CA THR A 130 -6.99 22.12 3.48
C THR A 130 -8.34 21.75 2.89
N ALA A 131 -9.12 20.89 3.55
CA ALA A 131 -10.40 20.37 3.08
C ALA A 131 -11.27 19.94 4.28
N ASP A 132 -12.34 19.19 4.01
CA ASP A 132 -13.13 18.56 5.07
C ASP A 132 -12.35 17.41 5.75
N PRO A 133 -12.55 17.16 7.05
CA PRO A 133 -11.85 16.09 7.78
C PRO A 133 -12.11 14.69 7.19
N LEU A 134 -11.17 13.74 7.34
CA LEU A 134 -11.36 12.39 6.75
C LEU A 134 -12.52 11.63 7.39
N HIS A 135 -12.89 11.95 8.64
CA HIS A 135 -14.01 11.28 9.31
C HIS A 135 -15.37 11.58 8.68
N ASP A 136 -15.47 12.64 7.86
CA ASP A 136 -16.66 12.97 7.08
C ASP A 136 -16.64 12.29 5.69
N TRP A 137 -15.58 11.56 5.35
CA TRP A 137 -15.40 10.87 4.07
C TRP A 137 -15.49 9.34 4.24
N PRO A 138 -16.61 8.70 3.84
CA PRO A 138 -16.85 7.29 4.13
C PRO A 138 -15.78 6.30 3.64
N PRO A 139 -15.20 6.43 2.43
CA PRO A 139 -14.08 5.59 2.00
C PRO A 139 -12.87 5.64 2.92
N ALA A 140 -12.47 6.82 3.42
CA ALA A 140 -11.35 6.94 4.35
C ALA A 140 -11.62 6.23 5.68
N VAL A 141 -12.80 6.46 6.28
CA VAL A 141 -13.21 5.77 7.51
C VAL A 141 -13.21 4.25 7.32
N ALA A 142 -13.68 3.77 6.18
CA ALA A 142 -13.67 2.35 5.85
C ALA A 142 -12.25 1.79 5.71
N VAL A 143 -11.33 2.49 5.03
CA VAL A 143 -9.92 2.09 4.91
C VAL A 143 -9.21 2.11 6.28
N GLN A 144 -9.47 3.09 7.14
CA GLN A 144 -8.99 3.09 8.53
C GLN A 144 -9.44 1.83 9.28
N GLY A 145 -10.69 1.41 9.09
CA GLY A 145 -11.24 0.17 9.63
C GLY A 145 -10.52 -1.10 9.13
N LEU A 146 -9.97 -1.08 7.91
CA LEU A 146 -9.24 -2.19 7.29
C LEU A 146 -7.79 -2.33 7.76
N ARG A 147 -7.23 -1.38 8.51
CA ARG A 147 -5.81 -1.40 8.88
C ARG A 147 -5.30 -2.72 9.49
N PRO A 148 -5.99 -3.34 10.47
CA PRO A 148 -5.55 -4.64 11.01
C PRO A 148 -5.54 -5.76 9.97
N LEU A 149 -6.50 -5.75 9.03
CA LEU A 149 -6.58 -6.74 7.95
C LEU A 149 -5.41 -6.57 6.98
N LEU A 150 -5.19 -5.34 6.50
CA LEU A 150 -4.10 -5.02 5.59
C LEU A 150 -2.74 -5.30 6.23
N PHE A 151 -2.60 -5.01 7.53
CA PHE A 151 -1.36 -5.27 8.27
C PHE A 151 -1.10 -6.76 8.41
N SER A 152 -2.12 -7.54 8.82
CA SER A 152 -2.04 -9.00 8.93
C SER A 152 -1.64 -9.64 7.59
N ALA A 153 -2.15 -9.11 6.48
CA ALA A 153 -1.81 -9.57 5.14
C ALA A 153 -0.39 -9.19 4.69
N SER A 154 0.12 -8.01 5.10
CA SER A 154 1.39 -7.45 4.61
C SER A 154 2.60 -7.87 5.44
N VAL A 155 2.45 -7.98 6.77
CA VAL A 155 3.58 -8.24 7.69
C VAL A 155 4.37 -9.52 7.39
N PRO A 156 3.80 -10.64 6.89
CA PRO A 156 4.56 -11.85 6.59
C PRO A 156 5.65 -11.66 5.52
N TYR A 157 5.53 -10.62 4.69
CA TYR A 157 6.45 -10.34 3.59
C TYR A 157 7.60 -9.40 3.96
N THR A 158 7.66 -8.91 5.20
CA THR A 158 8.71 -7.98 5.65
C THR A 158 10.11 -8.60 5.70
N GLU A 159 10.20 -9.93 5.62
CA GLU A 159 11.43 -10.73 5.59
C GLU A 159 11.54 -11.65 4.35
N ASP A 160 10.75 -11.39 3.29
CA ASP A 160 10.78 -12.12 2.01
C ASP A 160 12.19 -12.18 1.37
N ALA A 161 12.47 -13.25 0.62
CA ALA A 161 13.75 -13.40 -0.09
C ALA A 161 13.89 -12.36 -1.20
N ASP A 162 12.79 -11.96 -1.85
CA ASP A 162 12.77 -10.90 -2.84
C ASP A 162 12.85 -9.53 -2.15
N GLN A 163 13.89 -8.76 -2.48
CA GLN A 163 14.13 -7.43 -1.90
C GLN A 163 12.98 -6.46 -2.16
N HIS A 164 12.39 -6.46 -3.36
CA HIS A 164 11.32 -5.53 -3.70
C HIS A 164 10.03 -5.87 -2.96
N VAL A 165 9.77 -7.17 -2.74
CA VAL A 165 8.65 -7.62 -1.91
C VAL A 165 8.85 -7.18 -0.45
N ARG A 166 10.04 -7.36 0.13
CA ARG A 166 10.32 -6.88 1.49
C ARG A 166 10.15 -5.38 1.64
N GLU A 167 10.75 -4.60 0.74
CA GLU A 167 10.70 -3.14 0.81
C GLU A 167 9.25 -2.64 0.67
N ALA A 168 8.47 -3.22 -0.24
CA ALA A 168 7.06 -2.90 -0.39
C ALA A 168 6.24 -3.30 0.85
N ALA A 169 6.52 -4.46 1.45
CA ALA A 169 5.84 -4.91 2.67
C ALA A 169 6.12 -4.00 3.86
N LEU A 170 7.38 -3.58 4.05
CA LEU A 170 7.77 -2.64 5.09
C LEU A 170 7.09 -1.28 4.87
N ALA A 171 7.08 -0.80 3.63
CA ALA A 171 6.41 0.45 3.27
C ALA A 171 4.90 0.39 3.50
N ALA A 172 4.25 -0.75 3.24
CA ALA A 172 2.84 -0.97 3.53
C ALA A 172 2.56 -0.99 5.04
N CYS A 173 3.42 -1.63 5.82
CA CYS A 173 3.21 -1.76 7.27
C CYS A 173 3.28 -0.41 8.01
N ILE A 174 4.17 0.51 7.59
CA ILE A 174 4.39 1.79 8.28
C ILE A 174 3.09 2.60 8.51
N PRO A 175 2.32 3.00 7.48
CA PRO A 175 1.10 3.79 7.68
C PRO A 175 -0.03 3.01 8.38
N LEU A 176 -0.01 1.68 8.31
CA LEU A 176 -0.99 0.84 8.99
C LEU A 176 -0.79 0.86 10.51
N LEU A 177 0.44 1.09 10.99
CA LEU A 177 0.79 1.18 12.41
C LEU A 177 0.31 2.48 13.10
N ASP A 178 -0.41 3.35 12.41
CA ASP A 178 -1.14 4.47 13.04
C ASP A 178 -2.38 3.96 13.80
N ASP A 179 -2.88 2.75 13.49
CA ASP A 179 -3.93 2.13 14.29
C ASP A 179 -3.44 1.81 15.72
N PRO A 180 -4.09 2.32 16.78
CA PRO A 180 -3.72 2.03 18.17
C PRO A 180 -3.60 0.54 18.50
N ARG A 181 -4.39 -0.31 17.82
CA ARG A 181 -4.38 -1.77 18.00
C ARG A 181 -3.06 -2.39 17.54
N LEU A 182 -2.35 -1.76 16.61
CA LEU A 182 -1.15 -2.28 15.97
C LEU A 182 0.15 -1.68 16.51
N LEU A 183 0.10 -0.65 17.37
CA LEU A 183 1.29 0.04 17.90
C LEU A 183 2.35 -0.89 18.51
N HIS A 184 1.94 -2.01 19.10
CA HIS A 184 2.84 -3.00 19.69
C HIS A 184 3.77 -3.66 18.65
N HIS A 185 3.43 -3.61 17.36
CA HIS A 185 4.27 -4.09 16.26
C HIS A 185 5.34 -3.09 15.79
N ARG A 186 5.34 -1.83 16.26
CA ARG A 186 6.40 -0.86 15.91
C ARG A 186 7.76 -1.38 16.33
N ARG A 187 7.91 -1.78 17.60
CA ARG A 187 9.18 -2.25 18.18
C ARG A 187 9.87 -3.38 17.37
N PRO A 188 9.20 -4.48 16.99
CA PRO A 188 9.83 -5.50 16.16
C PRO A 188 10.12 -5.04 14.72
N LEU A 189 9.39 -4.07 14.18
CA LEU A 189 9.62 -3.56 12.82
C LEU A 189 10.74 -2.51 12.72
N VAL A 190 11.07 -1.79 13.79
CA VAL A 190 12.17 -0.80 13.83
C VAL A 190 13.48 -1.30 13.18
N PRO A 191 14.07 -2.45 13.56
CA PRO A 191 15.31 -2.91 12.94
C PRO A 191 15.14 -3.25 11.46
N LEU A 192 13.96 -3.77 11.06
CA LEU A 192 13.66 -4.11 9.67
C LEU A 192 13.47 -2.86 8.81
N VAL A 193 12.82 -1.81 9.32
CA VAL A 193 12.70 -0.52 8.63
C VAL A 193 14.07 0.12 8.47
N ARG A 194 14.89 0.14 9.52
CA ARG A 194 16.24 0.73 9.47
C ARG A 194 17.13 0.06 8.43
N THR A 195 17.13 -1.28 8.40
CA THR A 195 18.04 -2.04 7.54
C THR A 195 17.46 -2.34 6.15
N GLY A 196 16.16 -2.55 6.05
CA GLY A 196 15.49 -2.85 4.78
C GLY A 196 15.22 -1.60 3.95
N LEU A 197 14.68 -0.54 4.55
CA LEU A 197 14.35 0.70 3.83
C LEU A 197 15.46 1.75 3.95
N GLY A 198 16.08 1.88 5.12
CA GLY A 198 17.12 2.89 5.37
C GLY A 198 18.39 2.73 4.52
N THR A 199 18.64 1.54 3.98
CA THR A 199 19.77 1.27 3.06
C THR A 199 19.31 0.94 1.64
N SER A 200 18.03 1.14 1.30
CA SER A 200 17.51 0.88 -0.04
C SER A 200 18.21 1.76 -1.07
N GLU A 201 18.32 1.26 -2.31
CA GLU A 201 18.84 2.03 -3.44
C GLU A 201 17.89 3.19 -3.80
N PHE A 202 16.59 3.04 -3.51
CA PHE A 202 15.56 4.04 -3.75
C PHE A 202 15.55 5.11 -2.67
N TRP A 203 15.74 6.36 -3.08
CA TRP A 203 15.80 7.48 -2.15
C TRP A 203 14.47 7.69 -1.40
N GLN A 204 13.33 7.39 -2.03
CA GLN A 204 12.00 7.46 -1.42
C GLN A 204 11.86 6.47 -0.27
N ARG A 205 12.41 5.25 -0.42
CA ARG A 205 12.42 4.23 0.65
C ARG A 205 13.27 4.68 1.82
N ARG A 206 14.44 5.27 1.56
CA ARG A 206 15.29 5.85 2.61
C ARG A 206 14.60 7.01 3.33
N ALA A 207 13.96 7.92 2.59
CA ALA A 207 13.19 9.02 3.17
C ALA A 207 12.04 8.52 4.05
N LEU A 208 11.27 7.55 3.56
CA LEU A 208 10.19 6.90 4.32
C LEU A 208 10.71 6.27 5.61
N ALA A 209 11.87 5.61 5.58
CA ALA A 209 12.48 5.01 6.76
C ALA A 209 12.83 6.07 7.83
N VAL A 210 13.43 7.19 7.42
CA VAL A 210 13.79 8.29 8.32
C VAL A 210 12.53 8.91 8.93
N ASP A 211 11.53 9.20 8.11
CA ASP A 211 10.30 9.85 8.54
C ASP A 211 9.52 8.96 9.52
N ALA A 212 9.41 7.66 9.22
CA ALA A 212 8.74 6.69 10.10
C ALA A 212 9.47 6.52 11.44
N LEU A 213 10.80 6.31 11.43
CA LEU A 213 11.59 6.14 12.65
C LEU A 213 11.55 7.40 13.52
N SER A 214 11.64 8.58 12.89
CA SER A 214 11.50 9.86 13.59
C SER A 214 10.12 10.00 14.23
N ALA A 215 9.04 9.67 13.51
CA ALA A 215 7.68 9.70 14.04
C ALA A 215 7.45 8.71 15.19
N TRP A 216 8.20 7.60 15.23
CA TRP A 216 8.15 6.63 16.32
C TRP A 216 9.06 7.00 17.51
N GLY A 217 9.80 8.11 17.42
CA GLY A 217 10.74 8.54 18.47
C GLY A 217 12.03 7.74 18.52
N GLU A 218 12.38 7.04 17.44
CA GLU A 218 13.59 6.22 17.33
C GLU A 218 14.78 7.06 16.83
N ASP A 219 16.00 6.65 17.19
CA ASP A 219 17.23 7.30 16.73
C ASP A 219 17.41 7.13 15.22
N THR A 220 17.58 8.22 14.48
CA THR A 220 17.81 8.21 13.03
C THR A 220 19.28 8.43 12.64
N SER A 221 20.19 8.45 13.61
CA SER A 221 21.63 8.70 13.37
C SER A 221 22.24 7.71 12.37
N GLY A 222 22.92 8.24 11.36
CA GLY A 222 23.53 7.42 10.29
C GLY A 222 22.58 7.03 9.16
N LEU A 223 21.32 7.47 9.20
CA LEU A 223 20.43 7.46 8.04
C LEU A 223 20.45 8.85 7.39
N GLU A 224 20.74 8.91 6.09
CA GLU A 224 20.63 10.16 5.33
C GLU A 224 19.22 10.27 4.78
N ARG A 225 18.48 11.33 5.15
CA ARG A 225 17.25 11.70 4.45
C ARG A 225 17.65 12.32 3.12
N PRO A 226 17.47 11.63 1.98
CA PRO A 226 17.90 12.18 0.70
C PRO A 226 16.97 13.36 0.36
N GLN A 227 17.54 14.47 -0.13
CA GLN A 227 16.72 15.49 -0.80
C GLN A 227 16.18 14.90 -2.10
N ASN A 228 14.94 15.21 -2.45
CA ASN A 228 14.37 14.75 -3.73
C ASN A 228 15.29 15.24 -4.87
N PRO A 229 15.93 14.34 -5.63
CA PRO A 229 16.87 14.72 -6.68
C PRO A 229 16.19 15.54 -7.80
N HIS A 230 14.86 15.47 -7.91
CA HIS A 230 14.04 16.28 -8.82
C HIS A 230 13.64 17.65 -8.25
N LEU A 231 13.86 17.98 -6.98
CA LEU A 231 13.66 19.36 -6.51
C LEU A 231 14.89 20.26 -6.76
N SER A 232 15.96 19.71 -7.34
CA SER A 232 17.13 20.49 -7.75
C SER A 232 16.92 21.24 -9.08
N TRP A 233 15.88 20.96 -9.85
CA TRP A 233 15.50 21.79 -11.00
C TRP A 233 14.49 22.84 -10.53
N ALA A 234 14.97 24.07 -10.31
CA ALA A 234 14.10 25.22 -10.35
C ALA A 234 13.69 25.43 -11.83
N ASP A 235 12.41 25.72 -12.05
CA ASP A 235 11.71 26.07 -13.30
C ASP A 235 11.07 24.93 -14.11
N GLY A 236 9.75 24.81 -13.97
CA GLY A 236 8.88 24.13 -14.95
C GLY A 236 7.85 23.17 -14.34
N CYS A 237 6.68 23.67 -13.96
CA CYS A 237 5.52 22.87 -13.55
C CYS A 237 5.41 21.56 -14.35
N SER A 238 5.48 20.43 -13.65
CA SER A 238 5.01 19.15 -14.18
C SER A 238 3.88 18.69 -13.27
N GLU A 239 2.65 18.80 -13.78
CA GLU A 239 1.41 18.32 -13.17
C GLU A 239 1.28 16.79 -13.31
N GLU A 240 2.24 16.02 -12.86
CA GLU A 240 2.04 14.57 -12.70
C GLU A 240 2.37 14.14 -11.27
N PRO A 241 1.41 13.53 -10.55
CA PRO A 241 1.66 13.05 -9.21
C PRO A 241 2.65 11.87 -9.27
N PRO A 242 3.61 11.78 -8.32
CA PRO A 242 4.36 10.56 -8.16
C PRO A 242 3.41 9.54 -7.52
N PHE A 243 3.15 8.43 -8.22
CA PHE A 243 2.54 7.25 -7.59
C PHE A 243 3.42 6.75 -6.44
#